data_AF-A0A6B2V7Q6-F1
#
_entry.id   AF-A0A6B2V7Q6-F1
#
_cell.length_a   1.000
_cell.length_b   1.000
_cell.length_c   1.000
_cell.angle_alpha   90.00
_cell.angle_beta   90.00
_cell.angle_gamma   90.00
#
_symmetry.space_group_name_H-M   'P 1'
#
loop_
_entity.id
_entity.type
_entity.pdbx_description
1 polymer ?
#
loop_
_entity_poly.entity_id
_entity_poly.type
_entity_poly.pdbx_seq_one_letter_code
_entity_poly.pdbx_strand_id
1 'polypeptide(L)'
;MLRSAGAPLDGAVRRDMEQRLGADFGDVRLHTDAAARQSAAQVGARAYTSGSHVVIGDGGGDRHTLAHELTHVIQQRSGPVAGTDHG
;
A
#
# COMPACT_ATOMS: atom_id res chain seq x y z
N MET A 1 3.84 -2.62 -15.83
CA MET A 1 2.66 -1.73 -15.85
C MET A 1 1.54 -2.43 -15.09
N LEU A 2 1.06 -1.83 -14.01
CA LEU A 2 -0.05 -2.35 -13.21
C LEU A 2 -1.35 -2.07 -13.99
N ARG A 3 -1.73 -2.97 -14.92
CA ARG A 3 -2.85 -2.77 -15.86
C ARG A 3 -4.22 -3.12 -15.26
N SER A 4 -4.24 -3.58 -14.00
CA SER A 4 -5.45 -3.90 -13.25
C SER A 4 -5.81 -2.72 -12.36
N ALA A 5 -7.09 -2.40 -12.22
CA ALA A 5 -7.54 -1.28 -11.37
C ALA A 5 -7.26 -1.51 -9.85
N GLY A 6 -6.89 -2.74 -9.48
CA GLY A 6 -6.78 -3.20 -8.10
C GLY A 6 -8.17 -3.41 -7.46
N ALA A 7 -8.22 -4.26 -6.44
CA ALA A 7 -9.42 -4.45 -5.63
C ALA A 7 -9.39 -3.49 -4.43
N PRO A 8 -10.53 -2.99 -3.93
CA PRO A 8 -10.54 -2.35 -2.62
C PRO A 8 -10.08 -3.35 -1.55
N LEU A 9 -9.53 -2.84 -0.44
CA LEU A 9 -9.30 -3.66 0.74
C LEU A 9 -10.59 -4.33 1.19
N ASP A 10 -10.50 -5.58 1.64
CA ASP A 10 -11.62 -6.26 2.29
C ASP A 10 -12.14 -5.41 3.47
N GLY A 11 -13.45 -5.36 3.65
CA GLY A 11 -14.08 -4.48 4.63
C GLY A 11 -13.61 -4.71 6.06
N ALA A 12 -13.39 -5.96 6.46
CA ALA A 12 -12.91 -6.30 7.80
C ALA A 12 -11.43 -5.94 7.97
N VAL A 13 -10.61 -6.24 6.96
CA VAL A 13 -9.18 -5.89 6.95
C VAL A 13 -8.98 -4.38 6.97
N ARG A 14 -9.72 -3.65 6.14
CA ARG A 14 -9.69 -2.18 6.11
C ARG A 14 -10.00 -1.62 7.49
N ARG A 15 -11.13 -2.00 8.09
CA ARG A 15 -11.57 -1.46 9.38
C ARG A 15 -10.57 -1.73 10.50
N ASP A 16 -9.99 -2.92 10.53
CA ASP A 16 -8.92 -3.22 11.48
C ASP A 16 -7.71 -2.31 11.27
N MET A 17 -7.24 -2.17 10.04
CA MET A 17 -6.06 -1.35 9.75
C MET A 17 -6.31 0.12 10.05
N GLU A 18 -7.49 0.64 9.73
CA GLU A 18 -7.91 2.00 10.08
C GLU A 18 -7.89 2.23 11.59
N GLN A 19 -8.36 1.26 12.39
CA GLN A 19 -8.30 1.37 13.86
C GLN A 19 -6.88 1.31 14.41
N ARG A 20 -6.00 0.52 13.79
CA ARG A 20 -4.61 0.33 14.26
C ARG A 20 -3.69 1.48 13.86
N LEU A 21 -3.90 2.04 12.67
CA LEU A 21 -3.03 3.06 12.08
C LEU A 21 -3.63 4.48 12.16
N GLY A 22 -4.91 4.61 12.49
CA GLY A 22 -5.57 5.91 12.68
C GLY A 22 -5.75 6.73 11.39
N ALA A 23 -5.84 6.08 10.24
CA ALA A 23 -6.03 6.72 8.94
C ALA A 23 -7.12 6.00 8.12
N ASP A 24 -7.78 6.72 7.21
CA ASP A 24 -8.74 6.13 6.26
C ASP A 24 -8.02 5.43 5.11
N PHE A 25 -8.43 4.22 4.78
CA PHE A 25 -7.88 3.44 3.66
C PHE A 25 -8.94 3.11 2.60
N GLY A 26 -10.00 3.93 2.50
CA GLY A 26 -11.09 3.72 1.56
C GLY A 26 -10.69 3.86 0.09
N ASP A 27 -9.68 4.68 -0.19
CA ASP A 27 -9.10 4.86 -1.54
C ASP A 27 -8.01 3.84 -1.88
N VAL A 28 -7.58 3.01 -0.91
CA VAL A 28 -6.50 2.05 -1.14
C VAL A 28 -6.94 0.90 -2.06
N ARG A 29 -6.10 0.62 -3.06
CA ARG A 29 -6.28 -0.46 -4.03
C ARG A 29 -5.21 -1.52 -3.86
N LEU A 30 -5.64 -2.74 -3.57
CA LEU A 30 -4.81 -3.92 -3.44
C LEU A 30 -4.70 -4.65 -4.78
N HIS A 31 -3.48 -4.95 -5.20
CA HIS A 31 -3.20 -5.72 -6.41
C HIS A 31 -2.52 -7.03 -6.03
N THR A 32 -3.18 -8.14 -6.34
CA THR A 32 -2.75 -9.51 -5.98
C THR A 32 -2.70 -10.46 -7.17
N ASP A 33 -2.95 -9.93 -8.37
CA ASP A 33 -2.98 -10.65 -9.64
C ASP A 33 -1.58 -11.03 -10.11
N ALA A 34 -1.50 -11.84 -11.18
CA ALA A 34 -0.22 -12.32 -11.70
C ALA A 34 0.73 -11.17 -12.10
N ALA A 35 0.19 -10.08 -12.64
CA ALA A 35 0.96 -8.89 -12.99
C ALA A 35 1.53 -8.19 -11.75
N ALA A 36 0.76 -8.06 -10.67
CA ALA A 36 1.22 -7.53 -9.40
C ALA A 36 2.36 -8.36 -8.81
N ARG A 37 2.24 -9.69 -8.84
CA ARG A 37 3.30 -10.60 -8.35
C ARG A 37 4.58 -10.47 -9.15
N GLN A 38 4.49 -10.43 -10.48
CA GLN A 38 5.65 -10.19 -11.35
C GLN A 38 6.26 -8.81 -11.09
N SER A 39 5.44 -7.79 -10.81
CA SER A 39 5.91 -6.45 -10.48
C SER A 39 6.69 -6.43 -9.17
N ALA A 40 6.14 -7.05 -8.12
CA ALA A 40 6.82 -7.18 -6.83
C ALA A 40 8.16 -7.92 -6.96
N ALA A 41 8.19 -9.01 -7.72
CA ALA A 41 9.42 -9.77 -7.99
C ALA A 41 10.48 -8.94 -8.74
N GLN A 42 10.09 -8.11 -9.71
CA GLN A 42 11.01 -7.21 -10.42
C GLN A 42 11.62 -6.14 -9.53
N VAL A 43 10.89 -5.70 -8.51
CA VAL A 43 11.37 -4.76 -7.48
C VAL A 43 12.15 -5.49 -6.37
N GLY A 44 12.13 -6.82 -6.36
CA GLY A 44 12.77 -7.63 -5.31
C GLY A 44 12.04 -7.57 -3.96
N ALA A 45 10.75 -7.25 -3.97
CA ALA A 45 9.95 -7.07 -2.76
C ALA A 45 8.82 -8.11 -2.66
N ARG A 46 8.42 -8.43 -1.43
CA ARG A 46 7.23 -9.28 -1.16
C ARG A 46 5.92 -8.51 -1.28
N ALA A 47 5.95 -7.22 -0.99
CA ALA A 47 4.90 -6.27 -1.25
C ALA A 47 5.53 -4.89 -1.37
N TYR A 48 4.85 -3.94 -2.01
CA TYR A 48 5.26 -2.54 -2.01
C TYR A 48 4.08 -1.60 -2.22
N THR A 49 4.28 -0.34 -1.84
CA THR A 49 3.28 0.73 -1.93
C THR A 49 3.66 1.80 -2.94
N SER A 50 2.69 2.21 -3.75
CA SER A 50 2.80 3.29 -4.73
C SER A 50 1.55 4.18 -4.70
N GLY A 51 1.64 5.32 -4.02
CA GLY A 51 0.51 6.19 -3.72
C GLY A 51 -0.55 5.46 -2.91
N SER A 52 -1.77 5.40 -3.43
CA SER A 52 -2.88 4.63 -2.85
C SER A 52 -2.94 3.18 -3.35
N HIS A 53 -1.92 2.67 -4.05
CA HIS A 53 -1.89 1.30 -4.55
C HIS A 53 -0.91 0.46 -3.74
N VAL A 54 -1.39 -0.67 -3.22
CA VAL A 54 -0.57 -1.69 -2.54
C VAL A 54 -0.47 -2.90 -3.46
N VAL A 55 0.75 -3.29 -3.78
CA VAL A 55 1.05 -4.43 -4.66
C VAL A 55 1.55 -5.58 -3.78
N ILE A 56 0.88 -6.73 -3.86
CA ILE A 56 1.22 -7.94 -3.11
C ILE A 56 1.87 -8.94 -4.05
N GLY A 57 3.11 -9.29 -3.72
CA GLY A 57 3.86 -10.37 -4.32
C GLY A 57 3.64 -11.71 -3.64
N ASP A 58 4.46 -12.69 -4.03
CA ASP A 58 4.40 -14.01 -3.42
C ASP A 58 4.81 -13.96 -1.94
N GLY A 59 3.97 -14.51 -1.06
CA GLY A 59 4.21 -14.51 0.38
C GLY A 59 4.08 -13.15 1.09
N GLY A 60 3.52 -12.11 0.43
CA GLY A 60 3.29 -10.78 1.03
C GLY A 60 1.86 -10.52 1.52
N GLY A 61 1.00 -11.54 1.51
CA GLY A 61 -0.41 -11.42 1.87
C GLY A 61 -0.70 -11.49 3.37
N ASP A 62 0.33 -11.54 4.21
CA ASP A 62 0.15 -11.57 5.66
C ASP A 62 -0.19 -10.18 6.21
N ARG A 63 -0.82 -10.19 7.39
CA ARG A 63 -1.34 -8.99 8.04
C ARG A 63 -0.25 -8.02 8.47
N HIS A 64 0.96 -8.51 8.72
CA HIS A 64 2.07 -7.70 9.18
C HIS A 64 2.69 -6.93 8.02
N THR A 65 2.91 -7.59 6.88
CA THR A 65 3.32 -6.95 5.63
C THR A 65 2.28 -5.93 5.16
N LEU A 66 0.99 -6.27 5.22
CA LEU A 66 -0.05 -5.29 4.83
C LEU A 66 -0.02 -4.02 5.72
N ALA A 67 0.15 -4.17 7.04
CA ALA A 67 0.24 -3.02 7.93
C ALA A 67 1.47 -2.14 7.65
N HIS A 68 2.60 -2.75 7.30
CA HIS A 68 3.80 -2.03 6.87
C HIS A 68 3.54 -1.21 5.60
N GLU A 69 2.95 -1.83 4.59
CA GLU A 69 2.62 -1.14 3.33
C GLU A 69 1.62 0.01 3.54
N LEU A 70 0.60 -0.19 4.36
CA LEU A 70 -0.36 0.88 4.69
C LEU A 70 0.28 2.04 5.46
N THR A 71 1.34 1.78 6.21
CA THR A 71 2.13 2.85 6.83
C THR A 71 2.84 3.69 5.75
N HIS A 72 3.38 3.04 4.70
CA HIS A 72 3.93 3.75 3.55
C HIS A 72 2.89 4.57 2.80
N VAL A 73 1.63 4.13 2.72
CA VAL A 73 0.52 4.94 2.16
C VAL A 73 0.38 6.24 2.93
N ILE A 74 0.34 6.18 4.27
CA ILE A 74 0.23 7.37 5.12
C ILE A 74 1.43 8.29 4.90
N GLN A 75 2.65 7.74 4.88
CA GLN A 75 3.87 8.52 4.67
C GLN A 75 3.89 9.22 3.31
N GLN A 76 3.49 8.53 2.24
CA GLN A 76 3.43 9.10 0.90
C GLN A 76 2.36 10.19 0.77
N ARG A 77 1.23 10.07 1.49
CA ARG A 77 0.18 11.11 1.54
C ARG A 77 0.63 12.37 2.26
N SER A 78 1.40 12.22 3.33
CA SER A 78 1.94 13.36 4.08
C SER A 78 2.99 14.15 3.28
N GLY A 79 3.47 13.61 2.16
CA GLY A 79 4.44 14.24 1.27
C GLY A 79 5.79 14.48 1.95
N PRO A 80 6.83 14.90 1.20
CA PRO A 80 7.97 15.53 1.83
C PRO A 80 7.42 16.80 2.50
N VAL A 81 7.51 16.88 3.82
CA VAL A 81 7.25 18.13 4.55
C VAL A 81 8.03 19.21 3.81
N ALA A 82 7.32 20.17 3.22
CA ALA A 82 7.96 21.31 2.60
C ALA A 82 8.81 21.95 3.69
N GLY A 83 10.13 21.80 3.57
CA GLY A 83 11.05 22.62 4.34
C GLY A 83 10.69 24.06 4.00
N THR A 84 10.02 24.73 4.92
CA THR A 84 9.96 26.18 4.94
C THR A 84 11.38 26.68 5.21
N ASP A 85 12.20 26.68 4.16
CA ASP A 85 13.42 27.47 4.10
C ASP A 85 12.96 28.92 3.95
N HIS A 86 12.83 29.60 5.08
CA HIS A 86 12.79 31.06 5.12
C HIS A 86 14.25 31.52 5.17
N GLY A 87 14.81 31.83 4.01
CA GLY A 87 16.11 32.47 3.84
C GLY A 87 16.09 33.41 2.66
#